data_AF-A0A1C5WVD8-F1
#
_entry.id   AF-A0A1C5WVD8-F1
#
_cell.length_a   1.000
_cell.length_b   1.000
_cell.length_c   1.000
_cell.angle_alpha   90.00
_cell.angle_beta   90.00
_cell.angle_gamma   90.00
#
_symmetry.space_group_name_H-M   'P 1'
#
loop_
_entity.id
_entity.type
_entity.pdbx_description
1 polymer ?
#
loop_
_entity_poly.entity_id
_entity_poly.type
_entity_poly.pdbx_seq_one_letter_code
_entity_poly.pdbx_strand_id
1 'polypeptide(L)'
;MNIVFSSDKKEYNTIKKGTEILLAENDGFNQNIELFVKFQDRPEILINKRKDQIHIICREISHYYRALNYAIHHMEEDEFQYQEHVCFERNGLMLDCSRNAVFTVEKVKFLIKTLAKLGMNVLMLYTEDTYEVEGQPYFGAYRGKYTKDEIKELDAYASMFGVELVPCIQTRSSAQCAEVAGNG
;
A
#
# COMPACT_ATOMS: atom_id res chain seq x y z
N MET A 1 19.32 -9.06 10.38
CA MET A 1 19.23 -7.82 9.57
C MET A 1 19.18 -6.63 10.52
N ASN A 2 20.18 -5.75 10.48
CA ASN A 2 20.23 -4.53 11.29
C ASN A 2 20.00 -3.32 10.38
N ILE A 3 18.75 -2.89 10.23
CA ILE A 3 18.42 -1.66 9.50
C ILE A 3 18.57 -0.48 10.46
N VAL A 4 19.61 0.32 10.27
CA VAL A 4 19.82 1.54 11.04
C VAL A 4 19.28 2.73 10.25
N PHE A 5 18.08 3.18 10.63
CA PHE A 5 17.53 4.43 10.13
C PHE A 5 18.21 5.62 10.85
N SER A 6 18.71 6.60 10.10
CA SER A 6 19.53 7.71 10.63
C SER A 6 18.77 9.02 10.87
N SER A 7 17.45 8.97 11.11
CA SER A 7 16.65 10.17 11.32
C SER A 7 15.43 9.91 12.22
N ASP A 8 15.05 10.93 12.99
CA ASP A 8 14.19 10.84 14.18
C ASP A 8 12.73 11.27 13.93
N LYS A 9 12.31 11.32 12.65
CA LYS A 9 10.94 11.73 12.32
C LYS A 9 9.92 10.62 12.60
N LYS A 10 8.68 11.00 12.92
CA LYS A 10 7.55 10.09 13.15
C LYS A 10 7.33 9.10 11.99
N GLU A 11 7.65 9.50 10.75
CA GLU A 11 7.57 8.63 9.57
C GLU A 11 8.46 7.38 9.67
N TYR A 12 9.57 7.42 10.41
CA TYR A 12 10.50 6.29 10.53
C TYR A 12 9.92 5.09 11.27
N ASN A 13 9.15 5.34 12.34
CA ASN A 13 8.48 4.28 13.08
C ASN A 13 7.44 3.57 12.20
N THR A 14 6.82 4.29 11.27
CA THR A 14 5.86 3.74 10.31
C THR A 14 6.57 2.86 9.27
N ILE A 15 7.60 3.38 8.59
CA ILE A 15 8.26 2.63 7.51
C ILE A 15 9.03 1.42 8.03
N LYS A 16 9.54 1.46 9.28
CA LYS A 16 10.30 0.34 9.86
C LYS A 16 9.49 -0.97 9.84
N LYS A 17 8.24 -0.93 10.31
CA LYS A 17 7.37 -2.11 10.32
C LYS A 17 7.07 -2.63 8.91
N GLY A 18 6.71 -1.75 7.98
CA GLY A 18 6.45 -2.17 6.59
C GLY A 18 7.70 -2.71 5.89
N THR A 19 8.88 -2.20 6.26
CA THR A 19 10.18 -2.69 5.75
C THR A 19 10.47 -4.09 6.24
N GLU A 20 10.28 -4.35 7.54
CA GLU A 20 10.42 -5.69 8.14
C GLU A 20 9.48 -6.69 7.45
N ILE A 21 8.21 -6.31 7.22
CA ILE A 21 7.22 -7.13 6.52
C ILE A 21 7.67 -7.45 5.08
N LEU A 22 8.13 -6.45 4.32
CA LEU A 22 8.49 -6.63 2.91
C LEU A 22 9.76 -7.46 2.75
N LEU A 23 10.74 -7.26 3.63
CA LEU A 23 12.01 -7.99 3.59
C LEU A 23 11.88 -9.43 4.08
N ALA A 24 10.93 -9.72 4.97
CA ALA A 24 10.63 -11.09 5.37
C ALA A 24 10.15 -11.99 4.21
N GLU A 25 9.73 -11.41 3.07
CA GLU A 25 9.36 -12.18 1.86
C GLU A 25 10.56 -12.53 0.97
N ASN A 26 11.73 -11.94 1.22
CA ASN A 26 12.93 -12.15 0.41
C ASN A 26 13.91 -13.03 1.19
N ASP A 27 13.90 -14.34 0.89
CA ASP A 27 14.77 -15.35 1.52
C ASP A 27 16.29 -15.09 1.34
N GLY A 28 16.68 -14.08 0.56
CA GLY A 28 18.07 -13.69 0.27
C GLY A 28 18.65 -12.58 1.15
N PHE A 29 17.88 -11.92 2.03
CA PHE A 29 18.35 -10.75 2.78
C PHE A 29 19.09 -11.12 4.09
N ASN A 30 20.22 -11.80 3.97
CA ASN A 30 21.07 -12.22 5.11
C ASN A 30 22.28 -11.31 5.38
N GLN A 31 22.36 -10.15 4.73
CA GLN A 31 23.47 -9.20 4.89
C GLN A 31 23.13 -8.09 5.90
N ASN A 32 24.15 -7.60 6.61
CA ASN A 32 24.03 -6.44 7.48
C ASN A 32 24.15 -5.16 6.63
N ILE A 33 23.01 -4.66 6.15
CA ILE A 33 22.94 -3.47 5.29
C ILE A 33 22.51 -2.26 6.11
N GLU A 34 23.24 -1.16 5.98
CA GLU A 34 22.87 0.12 6.56
C GLU A 34 22.04 0.91 5.55
N LEU A 35 20.80 1.24 5.94
CA LEU A 35 19.86 1.94 5.08
C LEU A 35 19.62 3.36 5.57
N PHE A 36 20.08 4.32 4.80
CA PHE A 36 19.90 5.74 5.05
C PHE A 36 18.74 6.25 4.19
N VAL A 37 17.69 6.75 4.82
CA VAL A 37 16.55 7.36 4.11
C VAL A 37 16.56 8.86 4.38
N LYS A 38 16.22 9.66 3.36
CA LYS A 38 15.99 11.10 3.51
C LYS A 38 14.78 11.51 2.71
N PHE A 39 13.82 12.13 3.38
CA PHE A 39 12.66 12.74 2.71
C PHE A 39 12.98 14.16 2.25
N GLN A 40 12.55 14.51 1.03
CA GLN A 40 12.72 15.83 0.40
C GLN A 40 11.48 16.20 -0.42
N ASP A 41 11.30 17.48 -0.76
CA ASP A 41 10.10 17.91 -1.51
C ASP A 41 10.22 17.79 -3.04
N ARG A 42 11.41 17.49 -3.56
CA ARG A 42 11.64 17.41 -5.01
C ARG A 42 11.10 16.10 -5.61
N PRO A 43 10.76 16.06 -6.91
CA PRO A 43 10.10 14.91 -7.53
C PRO A 43 11.04 13.76 -7.85
N GLU A 44 12.31 13.81 -7.46
CA GLU A 44 13.26 12.74 -7.72
C GLU A 44 13.28 11.68 -6.61
N ILE A 45 13.37 10.43 -7.05
CA ILE A 45 13.81 9.29 -6.26
C ILE A 45 15.27 9.05 -6.61
N LEU A 46 16.15 9.04 -5.61
CA LEU A 46 17.58 8.81 -5.77
C LEU A 46 17.97 7.61 -4.91
N ILE A 47 18.77 6.71 -5.50
CA ILE A 47 19.35 5.56 -4.81
C ILE A 47 20.85 5.58 -5.07
N ASN A 48 21.63 5.44 -4.00
CA ASN A 48 23.07 5.30 -4.08
C ASN A 48 23.51 4.16 -3.17
N LYS A 49 23.98 3.07 -3.75
CA LYS A 49 24.55 1.93 -3.02
C LYS A 49 26.06 1.98 -3.09
N ARG A 50 26.70 1.76 -1.95
CA ARG A 50 28.15 1.53 -1.82
C ARG A 50 28.39 0.41 -0.83
N LYS A 51 28.85 -0.74 -1.33
CA LYS A 51 29.03 -1.97 -0.54
C LYS A 51 27.75 -2.27 0.26
N ASP A 52 27.84 -2.22 1.59
CA ASP A 52 26.78 -2.54 2.52
C ASP A 52 25.92 -1.33 2.92
N GLN A 53 26.13 -0.16 2.29
CA GLN A 53 25.38 1.06 2.58
C GLN A 53 24.47 1.43 1.42
N ILE A 54 23.20 1.69 1.70
CA ILE A 54 22.21 2.15 0.73
C ILE A 54 21.64 3.48 1.20
N HIS A 55 21.74 4.50 0.36
CA HIS A 55 21.15 5.81 0.58
C HIS A 55 19.97 6.01 -0.37
N ILE A 56 18.79 6.23 0.19
CA ILE A 56 17.56 6.53 -0.54
C ILE A 56 17.13 7.96 -0.21
N ILE A 57 16.95 8.78 -1.24
CA ILE A 57 16.35 10.11 -1.12
C ILE A 57 15.07 10.11 -1.93
N CYS A 58 13.95 10.48 -1.31
CA CYS A 58 12.65 10.45 -1.97
C CYS A 58 11.67 11.42 -1.34
N ARG A 59 10.49 11.58 -1.93
CA ARG A 59 9.45 12.50 -1.42
C ARG A 59 8.45 11.87 -0.46
N GLU A 60 8.03 10.65 -0.73
CA GLU A 60 6.92 9.99 -0.05
C GLU A 60 7.30 8.58 0.39
N ILE A 61 6.52 8.00 1.31
CA ILE A 61 6.74 6.65 1.82
C ILE A 61 6.60 5.59 0.69
N SER A 62 5.65 5.77 -0.22
CA SER A 62 5.47 4.91 -1.41
C SER A 62 6.72 4.86 -2.29
N HIS A 63 7.34 6.02 -2.53
CA HIS A 63 8.60 6.15 -3.28
C HIS A 63 9.75 5.42 -2.60
N TYR A 64 9.79 5.45 -1.27
CA TYR A 64 10.77 4.68 -0.49
C TYR A 64 10.64 3.18 -0.75
N TYR A 65 9.43 2.61 -0.73
CA TYR A 65 9.24 1.17 -0.99
C TYR A 65 9.60 0.77 -2.42
N ARG A 66 9.34 1.64 -3.40
CA ARG A 66 9.80 1.44 -4.79
C ARG A 66 11.32 1.42 -4.88
N ALA A 67 11.97 2.39 -4.25
CA ALA A 67 13.43 2.49 -4.21
C ALA A 67 14.08 1.31 -3.48
N LEU A 68 13.50 0.89 -2.35
CA LEU A 68 13.94 -0.28 -1.62
C LEU A 68 13.80 -1.54 -2.49
N ASN A 69 12.66 -1.72 -3.16
CA ASN A 69 12.45 -2.84 -4.07
C ASN A 69 13.48 -2.85 -5.21
N TYR A 70 13.78 -1.68 -5.81
CA TYR A 70 14.85 -1.56 -6.79
C TYR A 70 16.20 -2.00 -6.22
N ALA A 71 16.57 -1.48 -5.04
CA ALA A 71 17.86 -1.79 -4.43
C ALA A 71 18.01 -3.28 -4.07
N ILE A 72 16.94 -3.93 -3.59
CA ILE A 72 16.89 -5.38 -3.33
C ILE A 72 17.27 -6.19 -4.58
N HIS A 73 16.80 -5.77 -5.76
CA HIS A 73 17.07 -6.47 -7.02
C HIS A 73 18.46 -6.20 -7.60
N HIS A 74 19.19 -5.21 -7.07
CA HIS A 74 20.55 -4.86 -7.51
C HIS A 74 21.57 -5.06 -6.37
N MET A 75 21.26 -5.98 -5.45
CA MET A 75 22.12 -6.24 -4.28
C MET A 75 23.46 -6.87 -4.63
N GLU A 76 23.54 -7.60 -5.74
CA GLU A 76 24.78 -8.23 -6.22
C GLU A 76 25.81 -7.20 -6.72
N GLU A 77 25.36 -5.97 -7.04
CA GLU A 77 26.24 -4.89 -7.46
C GLU A 77 26.87 -4.21 -6.23
N ASP A 78 28.20 -4.19 -6.15
CA ASP A 78 28.90 -3.51 -5.05
C ASP A 78 28.56 -2.03 -4.98
N GLU A 79 28.46 -1.35 -6.13
CA GLU A 79 28.13 0.08 -6.20
C GLU A 79 27.21 0.37 -7.37
N PHE A 80 26.16 1.16 -7.13
CA PHE A 80 25.31 1.69 -8.19
C PHE A 80 24.67 3.02 -7.81
N GLN A 81 24.24 3.76 -8.84
CA GLN A 81 23.44 4.97 -8.69
C GLN A 81 22.22 4.89 -9.60
N TYR A 82 21.06 5.22 -9.05
CA TYR A 82 19.80 5.24 -9.77
C TYR A 82 19.05 6.53 -9.46
N GLN A 83 18.43 7.11 -10.50
CA GLN A 83 17.58 8.28 -10.39
C GLN A 83 16.32 8.08 -11.21
N GLU A 84 15.18 8.41 -10.61
CA GLU A 84 13.87 8.39 -11.24
C GLU A 84 13.14 9.71 -10.97
N HIS A 85 12.38 10.20 -11.95
CA HIS A 85 11.53 11.38 -11.81
C HIS A 85 10.07 10.95 -11.68
N VAL A 86 9.41 11.38 -10.59
CA VAL A 86 8.01 11.07 -10.32
C VAL A 86 7.11 12.02 -11.09
N CYS A 87 6.33 11.48 -12.03
CA CYS A 87 5.45 12.25 -12.91
C CYS A 87 4.02 12.44 -12.37
N PHE A 88 3.60 11.63 -11.41
CA PHE A 88 2.22 11.63 -10.90
C PHE A 88 2.21 11.75 -9.38
N GLU A 89 1.41 12.67 -8.86
CA GLU A 89 1.22 12.82 -7.41
C GLU A 89 0.37 11.69 -6.83
N ARG A 90 -0.61 11.19 -7.58
CA ARG A 90 -1.45 10.04 -7.19
C ARG A 90 -1.37 8.97 -8.27
N ASN A 91 -0.91 7.79 -7.89
CA ASN A 91 -0.79 6.64 -8.78
C ASN A 91 -1.27 5.39 -8.04
N GLY A 92 -2.20 4.66 -8.63
CA GLY A 92 -2.90 3.61 -7.89
C GLY A 92 -3.75 2.70 -8.74
N LEU A 93 -4.47 1.84 -8.03
CA LEU A 93 -5.32 0.79 -8.59
C LEU A 93 -6.71 0.88 -7.98
N MET A 94 -7.74 0.67 -8.81
CA MET A 94 -9.10 0.43 -8.32
C MET A 94 -9.43 -1.05 -8.38
N LEU A 95 -9.78 -1.62 -7.23
CA LEU A 95 -10.17 -3.02 -7.06
C LEU A 95 -11.69 -3.14 -7.04
N ASP A 96 -12.25 -3.91 -7.98
CA ASP A 96 -13.68 -4.18 -8.02
C ASP A 96 -14.05 -5.29 -7.02
N CYS A 97 -14.76 -4.91 -5.97
CA CYS A 97 -15.32 -5.80 -4.95
C CYS A 97 -16.85 -5.87 -5.04
N SER A 98 -17.44 -5.61 -6.22
CA SER A 98 -18.90 -5.51 -6.41
C SER A 98 -19.44 -6.49 -7.46
N ARG A 99 -18.57 -7.14 -8.24
CA ARG A 99 -18.94 -8.14 -9.27
C ARG A 99 -18.83 -9.58 -8.75
N ASN A 100 -19.43 -9.84 -7.60
CA ASN A 100 -19.53 -11.15 -6.90
C ASN A 100 -18.27 -11.62 -6.17
N ALA A 101 -17.08 -11.36 -6.70
CA ALA A 101 -15.83 -11.74 -6.04
C ALA A 101 -15.35 -10.61 -5.11
N VAL A 102 -15.70 -10.67 -3.83
CA VAL A 102 -15.13 -9.77 -2.81
C VAL A 102 -13.78 -10.35 -2.37
N PHE A 103 -12.75 -9.52 -2.43
CA PHE A 103 -11.41 -9.92 -2.02
C PHE A 103 -11.33 -10.08 -0.50
N THR A 104 -10.70 -11.14 -0.01
CA THR A 104 -10.46 -11.29 1.43
C THR A 104 -9.46 -10.24 1.92
N VAL A 105 -9.51 -9.90 3.22
CA VAL A 105 -8.54 -8.98 3.86
C VAL A 105 -7.09 -9.38 3.52
N GLU A 106 -6.77 -10.66 3.64
CA GLU A 106 -5.42 -11.17 3.35
C GLU A 106 -5.01 -10.97 1.89
N LYS A 107 -5.95 -11.10 0.94
CA LYS A 107 -5.64 -10.85 -0.47
C LYS A 107 -5.45 -9.36 -0.75
N VAL A 108 -6.21 -8.49 -0.09
CA VAL A 108 -6.02 -7.03 -0.20
C VAL A 108 -4.67 -6.62 0.41
N LYS A 109 -4.27 -7.16 1.57
CA LYS A 109 -2.93 -6.93 2.14
C LYS A 109 -1.81 -7.38 1.20
N PHE A 110 -1.96 -8.53 0.55
CA PHE A 110 -1.04 -8.98 -0.49
C PHE A 110 -0.94 -7.98 -1.65
N LEU A 111 -2.07 -7.45 -2.10
CA LEU A 111 -2.11 -6.44 -3.16
C LEU A 111 -1.43 -5.14 -2.71
N ILE A 112 -1.68 -4.66 -1.49
CA ILE A 112 -1.03 -3.48 -0.91
C ILE A 112 0.49 -3.61 -0.95
N LYS A 113 1.05 -4.76 -0.55
CA LYS A 113 2.50 -5.01 -0.64
C LYS A 113 3.01 -4.95 -2.08
N THR A 114 2.23 -5.45 -3.03
CA THR A 114 2.57 -5.37 -4.46
C THR A 114 2.58 -3.92 -4.96
N LEU A 115 1.56 -3.14 -4.60
CA LEU A 115 1.47 -1.71 -4.91
C LEU A 115 2.65 -0.92 -4.32
N ALA A 116 3.03 -1.24 -3.08
CA ALA A 116 4.18 -0.64 -2.41
C ALA A 116 5.50 -0.89 -3.18
N LYS A 117 5.75 -2.14 -3.61
CA LYS A 117 6.93 -2.48 -4.44
C LYS A 117 6.96 -1.73 -5.77
N LEU A 118 5.79 -1.42 -6.33
CA LEU A 118 5.64 -0.64 -7.55
C LEU A 118 5.71 0.88 -7.33
N GLY A 119 5.64 1.36 -6.09
CA GLY A 119 5.59 2.78 -5.75
C GLY A 119 4.24 3.45 -5.98
N MET A 120 3.16 2.68 -6.00
CA MET A 120 1.80 3.22 -6.03
C MET A 120 1.40 3.68 -4.62
N ASN A 121 0.65 4.78 -4.53
CA ASN A 121 0.26 5.43 -3.26
C ASN A 121 -1.26 5.50 -3.05
N VAL A 122 -2.06 4.92 -3.94
CA VAL A 122 -3.52 4.85 -3.78
C VAL A 122 -4.05 3.44 -4.08
N LEU A 123 -4.92 2.93 -3.21
CA LEU A 123 -5.77 1.78 -3.46
C LEU A 123 -7.23 2.19 -3.32
N MET A 124 -7.98 2.12 -4.41
CA MET A 124 -9.41 2.40 -4.42
C MET A 124 -10.18 1.09 -4.27
N LEU A 125 -11.08 1.00 -3.29
CA LEU A 125 -11.97 -0.15 -3.11
C LEU A 125 -13.35 0.19 -3.65
N TYR A 126 -13.72 -0.43 -4.77
CA TYR A 126 -15.04 -0.26 -5.36
C TYR A 126 -16.04 -1.22 -4.74
N THR A 127 -16.95 -0.68 -3.91
CA THR A 127 -17.93 -1.42 -3.12
C THR A 127 -19.32 -0.80 -3.28
N GLU A 128 -20.18 -1.44 -4.06
CA GLU A 128 -21.57 -1.00 -4.25
C GLU A 128 -22.42 -1.32 -3.02
N ASP A 129 -22.50 -2.61 -2.68
CA ASP A 129 -23.26 -3.16 -1.56
C ASP A 129 -22.42 -4.03 -0.62
N THR A 130 -21.11 -4.14 -0.86
CA THR A 130 -20.20 -5.08 -0.18
C THR A 130 -19.48 -4.48 1.03
N TYR A 131 -20.20 -3.67 1.80
CA TYR A 131 -19.74 -3.16 3.11
C TYR A 131 -20.90 -3.08 4.10
N GLU A 132 -20.60 -3.05 5.40
CA GLU A 132 -21.63 -2.93 6.42
C GLU A 132 -22.21 -1.52 6.55
N VAL A 133 -23.54 -1.45 6.54
CA VAL A 133 -24.31 -0.25 6.90
C VAL A 133 -25.15 -0.57 8.14
N GLU A 134 -24.99 0.25 9.17
CA GLU A 134 -25.68 0.08 10.44
C GLU A 134 -27.20 0.24 10.28
N GLY A 135 -27.97 -0.68 10.86
CA GLY A 135 -29.42 -0.71 10.72
C GLY A 135 -29.95 -1.22 9.38
N GLN A 136 -29.08 -1.65 8.45
CA GLN A 136 -29.47 -2.14 7.11
C GLN A 136 -29.07 -3.62 6.91
N PRO A 137 -29.82 -4.59 7.46
CA PRO A 137 -29.43 -6.00 7.45
C PRO A 137 -29.39 -6.63 6.04
N TYR A 138 -30.24 -6.16 5.12
CA TYR A 138 -30.31 -6.67 3.75
C TYR A 138 -29.20 -6.12 2.83
N PHE A 139 -28.56 -5.01 3.22
CA PHE A 139 -27.48 -4.42 2.44
C PHE A 139 -26.26 -5.36 2.44
N GLY A 140 -25.88 -5.83 1.24
CA GLY A 140 -24.77 -6.77 1.06
C GLY A 140 -25.04 -8.18 1.61
N ALA A 141 -26.30 -8.54 1.87
CA ALA A 141 -26.64 -9.85 2.42
C ALA A 141 -26.16 -10.98 1.50
N TYR A 142 -25.42 -11.93 2.07
CA TYR A 142 -24.82 -13.08 1.35
C TYR A 142 -23.80 -12.71 0.26
N ARG A 143 -23.27 -11.48 0.27
CA ARG A 143 -22.30 -10.99 -0.72
C ARG A 143 -20.85 -11.08 -0.26
N GLY A 144 -20.60 -11.38 1.01
CA GLY A 144 -19.26 -11.32 1.60
C GLY A 144 -18.80 -9.88 1.87
N LYS A 145 -19.71 -9.03 2.37
CA LYS A 145 -19.42 -7.62 2.68
C LYS A 145 -18.30 -7.45 3.71
N TYR A 146 -17.51 -6.40 3.55
CA TYR A 146 -16.54 -6.00 4.58
C TYR A 146 -17.24 -5.42 5.80
N THR A 147 -16.76 -5.80 6.97
CA THR A 147 -17.10 -5.17 8.24
C THR A 147 -16.37 -3.84 8.43
N LYS A 148 -16.86 -3.01 9.36
CA LYS A 148 -16.19 -1.75 9.73
C LYS A 148 -14.75 -1.98 10.22
N ASP A 149 -14.50 -3.08 10.92
CA ASP A 149 -13.18 -3.38 11.49
C ASP A 149 -12.21 -3.93 10.44
N GLU A 150 -12.68 -4.71 9.48
CA GLU A 150 -11.86 -5.13 8.34
C GLU A 150 -11.42 -3.92 7.49
N ILE A 151 -12.30 -2.95 7.23
CA ILE A 151 -11.93 -1.73 6.50
C ILE A 151 -10.87 -0.92 7.27
N LYS A 152 -11.03 -0.76 8.60
CA LYS A 152 -10.02 -0.08 9.44
C LYS A 152 -8.69 -0.81 9.45
N GLU A 153 -8.72 -2.14 9.49
CA GLU A 153 -7.52 -2.97 9.44
C GLU A 153 -6.79 -2.77 8.12
N LEU A 154 -7.51 -2.76 6.99
CA LEU A 154 -6.94 -2.52 5.67
C LEU A 154 -6.37 -1.11 5.53
N ASP A 155 -7.05 -0.09 6.04
CA ASP A 155 -6.57 1.30 6.03
C ASP A 155 -5.28 1.45 6.85
N ALA A 156 -5.29 0.92 8.09
CA ALA A 156 -4.10 0.92 8.93
C ALA A 156 -2.94 0.16 8.27
N TYR A 157 -3.22 -0.98 7.63
CA TYR A 157 -2.21 -1.76 6.93
C TYR A 157 -1.63 -1.01 5.71
N ALA A 158 -2.49 -0.40 4.88
CA ALA A 158 -2.10 0.39 3.71
C ALA A 158 -1.23 1.60 4.11
N SER A 159 -1.58 2.28 5.20
CA SER A 159 -0.85 3.45 5.69
C SER A 159 0.62 3.17 6.03
N MET A 160 0.94 1.93 6.48
CA MET A 160 2.33 1.52 6.74
C MET A 160 3.20 1.60 5.48
N PHE A 161 2.59 1.41 4.31
CA PHE A 161 3.26 1.41 3.01
C PHE A 161 3.14 2.73 2.26
N GLY A 162 2.55 3.77 2.88
CA GLY A 162 2.26 5.03 2.19
C GLY A 162 1.19 4.90 1.12
N VAL A 163 0.29 3.91 1.25
CA VAL A 163 -0.85 3.71 0.37
C VAL A 163 -2.10 4.25 1.07
N GLU A 164 -2.78 5.20 0.43
CA GLU A 164 -4.08 5.71 0.86
C GLU A 164 -5.20 4.77 0.40
N LEU A 165 -6.06 4.34 1.34
CA LEU A 165 -7.25 3.57 1.03
C LEU A 165 -8.42 4.52 0.71
N VAL A 166 -8.94 4.46 -0.50
CA VAL A 166 -10.03 5.33 -0.97
C VAL A 166 -11.29 4.51 -1.21
N PRO A 167 -12.40 4.75 -0.50
CA PRO A 167 -13.65 4.07 -0.77
C PRO A 167 -14.31 4.63 -2.04
N CYS A 168 -14.72 3.75 -2.94
CA CYS A 168 -15.52 4.08 -4.12
C CYS A 168 -16.89 3.40 -3.98
N ILE A 169 -17.87 4.17 -3.50
CA ILE A 169 -19.24 3.70 -3.25
C ILE A 169 -20.23 4.18 -4.32
N GLN A 170 -21.40 3.57 -4.36
CA GLN A 170 -22.51 4.02 -5.20
C GLN A 170 -23.57 4.74 -4.36
N THR A 171 -24.06 5.88 -4.84
CA THR A 171 -25.15 6.64 -4.19
C THR A 171 -26.40 6.79 -5.07
N ARG A 172 -26.39 6.31 -6.32
CA ARG A 172 -27.52 6.48 -7.26
C ARG A 172 -27.98 5.20 -7.98
N SER A 173 -27.26 4.69 -8.99
CA SER A 173 -27.91 3.94 -10.08
C SER A 173 -27.48 2.48 -10.31
N SER A 174 -26.42 1.96 -9.67
CA SER A 174 -25.98 0.57 -9.88
C SER A 174 -26.38 -0.43 -8.78
N ALA A 175 -26.94 0.04 -7.66
CA ALA A 175 -27.50 -0.84 -6.63
C ALA A 175 -28.81 -1.48 -7.15
N GLN A 176 -28.68 -2.48 -8.03
CA GLN A 176 -29.77 -3.42 -8.37
C GLN A 176 -30.01 -4.34 -7.16
N CYS A 177 -30.49 -3.77 -6.07
CA CYS A 177 -31.10 -4.47 -4.93
C CYS A 177 -32.29 -3.68 -4.36
N ALA A 178 -32.79 -2.65 -5.06
CA ALA A 178 -33.97 -1.89 -4.65
C ALA A 178 -35.20 -2.31 -5.47
N GLU A 179 -35.73 -3.50 -5.19
CA GLU A 179 -37.13 -3.83 -5.52
C GLU A 179 -37.77 -4.56 -4.33
N VAL A 180 -37.67 -3.99 -3.13
CA VAL A 180 -38.49 -4.38 -1.96
C VAL A 180 -38.79 -3.15 -1.09
N ALA A 181 -39.52 -2.18 -1.64
CA ALA A 181 -40.25 -1.16 -0.85
C ALA A 181 -41.09 -0.29 -1.78
N GLY A 182 -42.19 -0.85 -2.29
CA GLY A 182 -43.14 -0.14 -3.14
C GLY A 182 -44.49 -0.83 -3.18
N ASN A 183 -44.97 -1.30 -2.03
CA ASN A 183 -46.37 -1.64 -1.81
C ASN A 183 -46.74 -1.20 -0.38
N GLY A 184 -47.39 -0.05 -0.31
CA GLY A 184 -47.92 0.60 0.88
C GLY A 184 -48.64 1.87 0.46
#